data_AF-A0A8T3PGQ1-F1
#
_entry.id   AF-A0A8T3PGQ1-F1
#
_cell.length_a   1.000
_cell.length_b   1.000
_cell.length_c   1.000
_cell.angle_alpha   90.00
_cell.angle_beta   90.00
_cell.angle_gamma   90.00
#
_symmetry.space_group_name_H-M   'P 1'
#
loop_
_entity.id
_entity.type
_entity.pdbx_description
1 polymer ?
#
loop_
_entity_poly.entity_id
_entity_poly.type
_entity_poly.pdbx_seq_one_letter_code
_entity_poly.pdbx_strand_id
1 'polypeptide(L)'
;MFVRSRGAQRAPFVHRGRTVGRGPSLLVIIVLAAVSGMTLVLGGAPSPARAAGGQPKAVVIVGPGSGSTSEFLNEGELIADQAAVAGMAVSRIFHPNATWKRVKEATLGANLVVYFGHGNGWPSPYPPFQEDTKDGFGLNGYEGASQYSTTYYGGNKIRAKLRLADDAVVIIYRACYSAGNGEDGSPIPSQSVAIKRVDNFAAAFLHPDVGAGVVMAYRTKQWIDFPAGLMLPGRTMDDVFRTPSSKPSWSMSGWIGTNDIFADSVRTSGARLHLDKHPTLGYSRAVSGSLGLTTDAWRLGE
;
A
#
# COMPACT_ATOMS: atom_id res chain seq x y z
N MET A 1 -42.13 -33.83 -36.26
CA MET A 1 -42.81 -32.50 -36.27
C MET A 1 -41.77 -31.49 -36.74
N PHE A 2 -41.62 -31.21 -38.05
CA PHE A 2 -42.24 -30.09 -38.80
C PHE A 2 -42.36 -28.82 -37.93
N VAL A 3 -41.80 -27.63 -38.20
CA VAL A 3 -41.46 -26.82 -39.41
C VAL A 3 -40.61 -25.63 -38.89
N ARG A 4 -39.45 -25.26 -39.51
CA ARG A 4 -39.27 -24.19 -40.53
C ARG A 4 -39.63 -22.77 -39.98
N SER A 5 -38.97 -21.64 -40.27
CA SER A 5 -38.06 -21.30 -41.37
C SER A 5 -37.52 -19.86 -41.19
N ARG A 6 -36.25 -19.67 -41.59
CA ARG A 6 -35.69 -18.66 -42.53
C ARG A 6 -35.84 -17.15 -42.28
N GLY A 7 -34.72 -16.47 -42.52
CA GLY A 7 -34.66 -15.05 -42.85
C GLY A 7 -33.24 -14.55 -43.18
N ALA A 8 -32.58 -15.13 -44.17
CA ALA A 8 -31.44 -14.51 -44.90
C ALA A 8 -32.00 -13.33 -45.75
N GLN A 9 -31.29 -12.36 -46.34
CA GLN A 9 -29.92 -12.20 -46.81
C GLN A 9 -29.85 -10.79 -47.48
N ARG A 10 -28.63 -10.30 -47.76
CA ARG A 10 -28.20 -9.40 -48.88
C ARG A 10 -28.17 -7.86 -48.70
N ALA A 11 -26.96 -7.35 -48.90
CA ALA A 11 -26.55 -6.00 -49.34
C ALA A 11 -26.79 -5.84 -50.87
N PRO A 12 -26.15 -4.90 -51.63
CA PRO A 12 -25.61 -3.54 -51.38
C PRO A 12 -26.16 -2.51 -52.40
N PHE A 13 -25.89 -1.19 -52.27
CA PHE A 13 -25.80 -0.29 -53.44
C PHE A 13 -25.07 1.04 -53.19
N VAL A 14 -24.56 1.59 -54.28
CA VAL A 14 -23.52 2.64 -54.46
C VAL A 14 -24.11 3.91 -55.08
N HIS A 15 -23.62 5.11 -54.72
CA HIS A 15 -23.42 6.30 -55.60
C HIS A 15 -22.64 7.38 -54.81
N ARG A 16 -21.48 7.93 -55.18
CA ARG A 16 -20.87 8.55 -56.40
C ARG A 16 -21.20 10.05 -56.58
N GLY A 17 -20.13 10.89 -56.57
CA GLY A 17 -20.05 12.26 -57.09
C GLY A 17 -20.24 13.38 -56.05
N ARG A 18 -19.55 14.54 -56.06
CA ARG A 18 -18.82 15.23 -57.14
C ARG A 18 -18.00 16.43 -56.58
N THR A 19 -16.75 16.57 -57.04
CA THR A 19 -16.04 17.76 -57.58
C THR A 19 -16.11 19.15 -56.90
N VAL A 20 -14.98 19.73 -56.45
CA VAL A 20 -14.03 20.67 -57.15
C VAL A 20 -14.48 22.14 -57.17
N GLY A 21 -13.62 23.01 -56.64
CA GLY A 21 -13.59 24.45 -56.93
C GLY A 21 -12.23 25.04 -56.55
N ARG A 22 -11.40 25.34 -57.54
CA ARG A 22 -10.04 25.93 -57.42
C ARG A 22 -10.02 27.22 -58.26
N GLY A 23 -9.48 28.29 -57.68
CA GLY A 23 -8.81 29.42 -58.37
C GLY A 23 -9.66 30.66 -58.72
N PRO A 24 -9.03 31.74 -59.25
CA PRO A 24 -7.82 32.41 -58.75
C PRO A 24 -7.89 33.97 -58.86
N SER A 25 -6.76 34.65 -58.56
CA SER A 25 -6.28 36.00 -59.00
C SER A 25 -6.22 37.06 -57.88
N LEU A 26 -5.03 37.46 -57.36
CA LEU A 26 -4.02 38.42 -57.90
C LEU A 26 -4.63 39.80 -58.23
N LEU A 27 -4.10 40.98 -57.89
CA LEU A 27 -2.92 41.53 -57.19
C LEU A 27 -3.25 43.06 -57.07
N VAL A 28 -2.79 43.87 -56.10
CA VAL A 28 -1.76 44.93 -56.28
C VAL A 28 -1.70 45.83 -55.00
N ILE A 29 -0.54 45.81 -54.32
CA ILE A 29 0.40 46.87 -53.81
C ILE A 29 -0.20 48.22 -53.30
N ILE A 30 0.25 48.99 -52.27
CA ILE A 30 1.51 49.34 -51.55
C ILE A 30 1.08 49.90 -50.15
N VAL A 31 1.79 49.79 -49.01
CA VAL A 31 2.73 50.79 -48.43
C VAL A 31 3.25 50.27 -47.06
N LEU A 32 4.55 50.52 -46.82
CA LEU A 32 5.32 50.30 -45.59
C LEU A 32 4.69 50.88 -44.30
N ALA A 33 4.76 50.10 -43.22
CA ALA A 33 5.08 50.63 -41.89
C ALA A 33 5.79 49.54 -41.08
N ALA A 34 7.05 49.81 -40.74
CA ALA A 34 7.83 49.00 -39.82
C ALA A 34 7.28 49.17 -38.40
N VAL A 35 6.82 48.09 -37.79
CA VAL A 35 6.67 47.97 -36.34
C VAL A 35 7.34 46.67 -35.94
N SER A 36 8.53 46.79 -35.36
CA SER A 36 9.22 45.70 -34.68
C SER A 36 8.36 45.25 -33.50
N GLY A 37 7.56 44.21 -33.72
CA GLY A 37 6.86 43.48 -32.67
C GLY A 37 7.87 42.65 -31.88
N MET A 38 8.47 43.27 -30.87
CA MET A 38 9.24 42.59 -29.84
C MET A 38 8.26 41.80 -28.98
N THR A 39 8.03 40.53 -29.32
CA THR A 39 7.31 39.59 -28.47
C THR A 39 8.13 39.38 -27.19
N LEU A 40 7.70 40.00 -26.09
CA LEU A 40 8.09 39.60 -24.75
C LEU A 40 7.64 38.15 -24.55
N VAL A 41 8.57 37.22 -24.73
CA VAL A 41 8.49 35.92 -24.06
C VAL A 41 8.68 36.23 -22.57
N LEU A 42 7.58 36.35 -21.84
CA LEU A 42 7.61 36.23 -20.39
C LEU A 42 8.11 34.81 -20.10
N GLY A 43 9.43 34.70 -19.92
CA GLY A 43 10.07 33.51 -19.40
C GLY A 43 9.45 33.24 -18.05
N GLY A 44 8.54 32.27 -17.99
CA GLY A 44 8.18 31.64 -16.74
C GLY A 44 9.50 31.20 -16.11
N ALA A 45 9.78 31.73 -14.91
CA ALA A 45 10.87 31.19 -14.11
C ALA A 45 10.72 29.68 -14.11
N PRO A 46 11.78 28.90 -14.40
CA PRO A 46 11.70 27.46 -14.18
C PRO A 46 11.26 27.29 -12.73
N SER A 47 10.07 26.72 -12.52
CA SER A 47 9.70 26.20 -11.22
C SER A 47 10.91 25.40 -10.75
N PRO A 48 11.38 25.58 -9.50
CA PRO A 48 12.44 24.74 -8.99
C PRO A 48 12.00 23.31 -9.27
N ALA A 49 12.77 22.59 -10.09
CA ALA A 49 12.57 21.18 -10.26
C ALA A 49 12.58 20.64 -8.83
N ARG A 50 11.39 20.24 -8.35
CA ARG A 50 11.24 19.59 -7.06
C ARG A 50 12.31 18.53 -7.04
N ALA A 51 13.27 18.63 -6.13
CA ALA A 51 14.34 17.64 -6.02
C ALA A 51 13.64 16.29 -6.05
N ALA A 52 13.83 15.55 -7.13
CA ALA A 52 13.22 14.24 -7.25
C ALA A 52 13.91 13.45 -6.15
N GLY A 53 13.19 13.20 -5.05
CA GLY A 53 13.62 12.25 -4.04
C GLY A 53 14.10 11.00 -4.76
N GLY A 54 15.17 10.39 -4.22
CA GLY A 54 15.70 9.15 -4.79
C GLY A 54 14.58 8.13 -5.02
N GLN A 55 14.80 7.20 -5.95
CA GLN A 55 13.83 6.14 -6.25
C GLN A 55 13.39 5.44 -4.94
N PRO A 56 12.10 5.45 -4.56
CA PRO A 56 11.66 4.85 -3.30
C PRO A 56 11.99 3.37 -3.25
N LYS A 57 12.39 2.87 -2.08
CA LYS A 57 12.72 1.46 -1.86
C LYS A 57 11.56 0.73 -1.20
N ALA A 58 11.14 -0.37 -1.82
CA ALA A 58 10.12 -1.28 -1.29
C ALA A 58 10.72 -2.63 -0.92
N VAL A 59 10.37 -3.14 0.26
CA VAL A 59 10.75 -4.48 0.72
C VAL A 59 9.49 -5.26 1.00
N VAL A 60 9.27 -6.33 0.24
CA VAL A 60 8.16 -7.25 0.45
C VAL A 60 8.70 -8.52 1.11
N ILE A 61 8.12 -8.87 2.25
CA ILE A 61 8.54 -9.97 3.12
C ILE A 61 7.40 -10.97 3.19
N VAL A 62 7.69 -12.24 2.92
CA VAL A 62 6.73 -13.34 3.06
C VAL A 62 7.35 -14.40 3.96
N GLY A 63 6.87 -14.49 5.20
CA GLY A 63 7.28 -15.52 6.14
C GLY A 63 6.61 -16.88 5.88
N PRO A 64 6.97 -17.91 6.66
CA PRO A 64 6.24 -19.19 6.65
C PRO A 64 4.78 -18.96 7.07
N GLY A 65 3.82 -19.41 6.25
CA GLY A 65 2.38 -19.25 6.47
C GLY A 65 1.66 -20.58 6.76
N SER A 66 2.41 -21.64 7.09
CA SER A 66 1.87 -22.99 7.25
C SER A 66 1.09 -23.42 5.99
N GLY A 67 -0.19 -23.79 6.14
CA GLY A 67 -1.04 -24.18 5.00
C GLY A 67 -1.35 -23.06 4.00
N SER A 68 -1.15 -21.79 4.37
CA SER A 68 -1.43 -20.63 3.52
C SER A 68 -0.19 -20.05 2.83
N THR A 69 0.97 -20.71 2.93
CA THR A 69 2.25 -20.17 2.43
C THR A 69 2.19 -19.84 0.93
N SER A 70 1.62 -20.71 0.10
CA SER A 70 1.48 -20.46 -1.34
C SER A 70 0.60 -19.24 -1.64
N GLU A 71 -0.45 -19.00 -0.85
CA GLU A 71 -1.30 -17.82 -0.97
C GLU A 71 -0.51 -16.55 -0.62
N PHE A 72 0.26 -16.58 0.47
CA PHE A 72 1.06 -15.43 0.90
C PHE A 72 2.16 -15.10 -0.12
N LEU A 73 2.76 -16.11 -0.75
CA LEU A 73 3.74 -15.93 -1.81
C LEU A 73 3.11 -15.26 -3.04
N ASN A 74 1.93 -15.71 -3.48
CA ASN A 74 1.22 -15.11 -4.61
C ASN A 74 0.82 -13.66 -4.34
N GLU A 75 0.39 -13.35 -3.12
CA GLU A 75 0.04 -11.97 -2.72
C GLU A 75 1.27 -11.08 -2.55
N GLY A 76 2.36 -11.63 -2.03
CA GLY A 76 3.65 -10.97 -1.95
C GLY A 76 4.20 -10.61 -3.32
N GLU A 77 4.18 -11.55 -4.27
CA GLU A 77 4.59 -11.27 -5.66
C GLU A 77 3.73 -10.16 -6.29
N LEU A 78 2.41 -10.22 -6.11
CA LEU A 78 1.50 -9.20 -6.64
C LEU A 78 1.88 -7.80 -6.14
N ILE A 79 2.09 -7.62 -4.84
CA ILE A 79 2.47 -6.30 -4.30
C ILE A 79 3.88 -5.90 -4.72
N ALA A 80 4.81 -6.85 -4.82
CA ALA A 80 6.16 -6.58 -5.29
C ALA A 80 6.16 -6.08 -6.76
N ASP A 81 5.33 -6.68 -7.61
CA ASP A 81 5.15 -6.26 -8.99
C ASP A 81 4.46 -4.88 -9.08
N GLN A 82 3.44 -4.64 -8.26
CA GLN A 82 2.80 -3.32 -8.16
C GLN A 82 3.79 -2.24 -7.74
N ALA A 83 4.66 -2.51 -6.77
CA ALA A 83 5.71 -1.59 -6.35
C ALA A 83 6.73 -1.31 -7.46
N ALA A 84 7.12 -2.34 -8.22
CA ALA A 84 8.02 -2.17 -9.37
C ALA A 84 7.37 -1.31 -10.46
N VAL A 85 6.11 -1.57 -10.79
CA VAL A 85 5.32 -0.76 -11.75
C VAL A 85 5.16 0.69 -11.29
N ALA A 86 4.99 0.90 -9.98
CA ALA A 86 4.95 2.23 -9.36
C ALA A 86 6.32 2.94 -9.35
N GLY A 87 7.38 2.30 -9.87
CA GLY A 87 8.71 2.88 -10.03
C GLY A 87 9.64 2.68 -8.83
N MET A 88 9.32 1.79 -7.88
CA MET A 88 10.13 1.55 -6.70
C MET A 88 11.27 0.54 -6.96
N ALA A 89 12.36 0.66 -6.20
CA ALA A 89 13.39 -0.38 -6.11
C ALA A 89 12.91 -1.51 -5.16
N VAL A 90 12.63 -2.70 -5.70
CA VAL A 90 11.95 -3.77 -4.95
C VAL A 90 12.90 -4.87 -4.49
N SER A 91 12.87 -5.20 -3.20
CA SER A 91 13.50 -6.39 -2.62
C SER A 91 12.44 -7.40 -2.19
N ARG A 92 12.54 -8.64 -2.68
CA ARG A 92 11.68 -9.78 -2.30
C ARG A 92 12.40 -10.66 -1.28
N ILE A 93 11.87 -10.76 -0.08
CA ILE A 93 12.43 -11.58 1.02
C ILE A 93 11.39 -12.64 1.39
N PHE A 94 11.32 -13.68 0.58
CA PHE A 94 10.24 -14.66 0.62
C PHE A 94 10.69 -16.00 1.19
N HIS A 95 9.74 -16.71 1.80
CA HIS A 95 9.86 -18.09 2.20
C HIS A 95 10.37 -18.95 1.02
N PRO A 96 11.32 -19.89 1.24
CA PRO A 96 11.87 -20.32 2.53
C PRO A 96 13.10 -19.54 3.00
N ASN A 97 13.38 -18.39 2.38
CA ASN A 97 14.58 -17.58 2.63
C ASN A 97 14.27 -16.28 3.40
N ALA A 98 13.08 -16.15 3.97
CA ALA A 98 12.68 -14.97 4.75
C ALA A 98 13.26 -15.05 6.17
N THR A 99 14.58 -14.94 6.29
CA THR A 99 15.28 -14.97 7.57
C THR A 99 15.45 -13.56 8.15
N TRP A 100 15.62 -13.47 9.47
CA TRP A 100 15.87 -12.18 10.14
C TRP A 100 17.05 -11.41 9.57
N LYS A 101 18.16 -12.11 9.26
CA LYS A 101 19.36 -11.49 8.67
C LYS A 101 19.01 -10.75 7.37
N ARG A 102 18.32 -11.44 6.46
CA ARG A 102 17.94 -10.92 5.15
C ARG A 102 16.90 -9.81 5.25
N VAL A 103 15.91 -9.95 6.13
CA VAL A 103 14.93 -8.89 6.41
C VAL A 103 15.64 -7.63 6.88
N LYS A 104 16.46 -7.73 7.94
CA LYS A 104 17.20 -6.59 8.50
C LYS A 104 18.04 -5.87 7.43
N GLU A 105 18.82 -6.62 6.65
CA GLU A 105 19.67 -6.08 5.58
C GLU A 105 18.84 -5.41 4.47
N ALA A 106 17.77 -6.05 4.03
CA ALA A 106 16.92 -5.51 2.97
C ALA A 106 16.14 -4.26 3.42
N THR A 107 15.67 -4.20 4.66
CA THR A 107 14.85 -3.08 5.18
C THR A 107 15.63 -1.81 5.46
N LEU A 108 16.97 -1.85 5.44
CA LEU A 108 17.78 -0.65 5.66
C LEU A 108 17.41 0.46 4.65
N GLY A 109 16.90 1.59 5.14
CA GLY A 109 16.46 2.71 4.33
C GLY A 109 15.26 2.43 3.41
N ALA A 110 14.42 1.44 3.73
CA ALA A 110 13.21 1.17 2.96
C ALA A 110 12.12 2.22 3.25
N ASN A 111 11.49 2.78 2.21
CA ASN A 111 10.33 3.69 2.33
C ASN A 111 9.02 2.91 2.50
N LEU A 112 8.94 1.71 1.94
CA LEU A 112 7.80 0.80 2.05
C LEU A 112 8.28 -0.57 2.52
N VAL A 113 7.72 -1.07 3.61
CA VAL A 113 7.88 -2.46 4.06
C VAL A 113 6.53 -3.13 4.05
N VAL A 114 6.41 -4.26 3.37
CA VAL A 114 5.18 -5.05 3.33
C VAL A 114 5.48 -6.43 3.89
N TYR A 115 4.68 -6.91 4.84
CA TYR A 115 4.85 -8.20 5.48
C TYR A 115 3.60 -9.07 5.35
N PHE A 116 3.80 -10.32 4.94
CA PHE A 116 2.83 -11.41 5.02
C PHE A 116 3.39 -12.52 5.89
N GLY A 117 2.63 -12.96 6.90
CA GLY A 117 3.02 -14.11 7.71
C GLY A 117 2.28 -14.18 9.04
N HIS A 118 2.79 -15.03 9.93
CA HIS A 118 2.23 -15.22 11.27
C HIS A 118 2.42 -13.99 12.15
N GLY A 119 1.34 -13.58 12.80
CA GLY A 119 1.36 -12.55 13.83
C GLY A 119 1.42 -13.17 15.21
N ASN A 120 2.06 -12.46 16.14
CA ASN A 120 2.11 -12.83 17.55
C ASN A 120 1.81 -11.60 18.40
N GLY A 121 0.70 -10.91 18.14
CA GLY A 121 0.42 -9.66 18.84
C GLY A 121 -0.05 -9.82 20.29
N TRP A 122 -0.10 -8.70 21.02
CA TRP A 122 -0.61 -8.63 22.39
C TRP A 122 -1.66 -7.54 22.57
N PRO A 123 -2.74 -7.72 23.36
CA PRO A 123 -3.12 -8.92 24.14
C PRO A 123 -3.47 -10.15 23.31
N SER A 124 -2.99 -11.32 23.73
CA SER A 124 -3.34 -12.63 23.15
C SER A 124 -3.59 -13.67 24.24
N PRO A 125 -4.17 -14.84 23.91
CA PRO A 125 -4.36 -15.95 24.83
C PRO A 125 -3.06 -16.59 25.34
N TYR A 126 -1.90 -16.11 24.88
CA TYR A 126 -0.58 -16.65 25.23
C TYR A 126 0.19 -15.67 26.13
N PRO A 127 -0.12 -15.62 27.44
CA PRO A 127 0.63 -14.85 28.42
C PRO A 127 2.02 -15.46 28.70
N PRO A 128 2.94 -14.71 29.33
CA PRO A 128 2.84 -13.29 29.68
C PRO A 128 3.11 -12.37 28.49
N PHE A 129 2.83 -11.07 28.66
CA PHE A 129 3.34 -10.05 27.74
C PHE A 129 4.87 -9.99 27.79
N GLN A 130 5.50 -9.98 26.62
CA GLN A 130 6.92 -9.64 26.43
C GLN A 130 7.12 -9.20 24.98
N GLU A 131 8.13 -8.40 24.69
CA GLU A 131 8.37 -7.84 23.34
C GLU A 131 9.51 -8.53 22.58
N ASP A 132 10.04 -9.65 23.07
CA ASP A 132 11.05 -10.45 22.36
C ASP A 132 10.46 -11.26 21.20
N THR A 133 9.21 -11.73 21.35
CA THR A 133 8.49 -12.45 20.28
C THR A 133 7.15 -11.84 19.92
N LYS A 134 6.59 -10.94 20.74
CA LYS A 134 5.30 -10.31 20.43
C LYS A 134 5.47 -9.09 19.54
N ASP A 135 4.41 -8.79 18.78
CA ASP A 135 4.25 -7.49 18.09
C ASP A 135 5.37 -7.24 17.06
N GLY A 136 5.58 -8.22 16.16
CA GLY A 136 6.62 -8.16 15.14
C GLY A 136 6.46 -9.22 14.05
N PHE A 137 7.57 -9.78 13.57
CA PHE A 137 7.58 -10.70 12.41
C PHE A 137 7.68 -12.18 12.82
N GLY A 138 6.86 -13.04 12.21
CA GLY A 138 7.09 -14.48 12.11
C GLY A 138 7.87 -14.83 10.82
N LEU A 139 9.10 -15.32 10.97
CA LEU A 139 10.06 -15.52 9.88
C LEU A 139 10.62 -16.95 9.85
N ASN A 140 11.31 -17.30 8.77
CA ASN A 140 12.12 -18.52 8.72
C ASN A 140 13.24 -18.44 9.77
N GLY A 141 13.43 -19.51 10.57
CA GLY A 141 14.55 -19.59 11.52
C GLY A 141 15.92 -19.69 10.84
N TYR A 142 15.95 -20.29 9.66
CA TYR A 142 17.12 -20.43 8.78
C TYR A 142 16.64 -20.59 7.32
N GLU A 143 17.53 -20.38 6.35
CA GLU A 143 17.20 -20.54 4.92
C GLU A 143 16.82 -21.99 4.60
N GLY A 144 15.73 -22.20 3.87
CA GLY A 144 15.21 -23.54 3.59
C GLY A 144 14.38 -24.15 4.72
N ALA A 145 14.13 -23.42 5.82
CA ALA A 145 13.26 -23.92 6.89
C ALA A 145 11.83 -24.19 6.40
N SER A 146 11.20 -25.21 6.99
CA SER A 146 9.84 -25.63 6.66
C SER A 146 8.81 -24.50 6.79
N GLN A 147 7.78 -24.53 5.94
CA GLN A 147 6.63 -23.61 6.02
C GLN A 147 5.81 -23.75 7.31
N TYR A 148 6.01 -24.83 8.07
CA TYR A 148 5.38 -25.07 9.37
C TYR A 148 6.25 -24.67 10.56
N SER A 149 7.47 -24.17 10.33
CA SER A 149 8.38 -23.72 11.38
C SER A 149 8.57 -22.21 11.31
N THR A 150 8.16 -21.52 12.38
CA THR A 150 8.21 -20.06 12.48
C THR A 150 9.08 -19.65 13.66
N THR A 151 9.98 -18.70 13.44
CA THR A 151 10.70 -17.99 14.51
C THR A 151 10.14 -16.57 14.60
N TYR A 152 9.74 -16.17 15.80
CA TYR A 152 9.16 -14.85 16.05
C TYR A 152 10.22 -13.85 16.50
N TYR A 153 10.17 -12.65 15.92
CA TYR A 153 11.03 -11.52 16.23
C TYR A 153 10.16 -10.33 16.59
N GLY A 154 10.05 -10.07 17.89
CA GLY A 154 9.14 -9.08 18.45
C GLY A 154 9.67 -7.64 18.47
N GLY A 155 8.89 -6.75 19.08
CA GLY A 155 9.15 -5.32 19.14
C GLY A 155 10.54 -4.92 19.65
N ASN A 156 11.10 -5.64 20.64
CA ASN A 156 12.47 -5.40 21.13
C ASN A 156 13.51 -5.57 20.02
N LYS A 157 13.37 -6.63 19.21
CA LYS A 157 14.29 -6.91 18.12
C LYS A 157 14.16 -5.88 17.00
N ILE A 158 12.92 -5.47 16.69
CA ILE A 158 12.62 -4.44 15.70
C ILE A 158 13.30 -3.12 16.08
N ARG A 159 13.01 -2.59 17.28
CA ARG A 159 13.60 -1.33 17.77
C ARG A 159 15.13 -1.34 17.75
N ALA A 160 15.72 -2.45 18.19
CA ALA A 160 17.16 -2.56 18.33
C ALA A 160 17.92 -2.65 17.00
N LYS A 161 17.27 -2.96 15.88
CA LYS A 161 17.99 -3.43 14.66
C LYS A 161 17.43 -2.97 13.33
N LEU A 162 16.16 -2.59 13.22
CA LEU A 162 15.62 -2.05 11.97
C LEU A 162 15.88 -0.56 11.89
N ARG A 163 16.19 -0.09 10.68
CA ARG A 163 16.43 1.32 10.35
C ARG A 163 15.81 1.56 8.98
N LEU A 164 14.56 2.00 8.97
CA LEU A 164 13.83 2.32 7.73
C LEU A 164 14.24 3.72 7.24
N ALA A 165 13.68 4.15 6.10
CA ALA A 165 13.72 5.57 5.77
C ALA A 165 12.82 6.35 6.74
N ASP A 166 13.07 7.65 6.89
CA ASP A 166 12.19 8.51 7.66
C ASP A 166 10.78 8.52 7.04
N ASP A 167 9.78 8.58 7.92
CA ASP A 167 8.37 8.50 7.58
C ASP A 167 7.94 7.25 6.79
N ALA A 168 8.71 6.15 6.85
CA ALA A 168 8.41 4.93 6.13
C ALA A 168 7.00 4.39 6.43
N VAL A 169 6.41 3.73 5.44
CA VAL A 169 5.12 3.04 5.56
C VAL A 169 5.37 1.56 5.74
N VAL A 170 4.83 0.99 6.82
CA VAL A 170 4.82 -0.46 7.06
C VAL A 170 3.41 -0.99 6.83
N ILE A 171 3.25 -2.00 6.00
CA ILE A 171 1.98 -2.67 5.74
C ILE A 171 2.08 -4.13 6.21
N ILE A 172 1.18 -4.54 7.09
CA ILE A 172 1.15 -5.86 7.73
C ILE A 172 -0.11 -6.58 7.28
N TYR A 173 0.05 -7.68 6.57
CA TYR A 173 -1.02 -8.55 6.11
C TYR A 173 -1.04 -9.86 6.88
N ARG A 174 -2.25 -10.31 7.26
CA ARG A 174 -2.55 -11.65 7.78
C ARG A 174 -1.84 -12.05 9.08
N ALA A 175 -1.14 -11.10 9.70
CA ALA A 175 -0.57 -11.27 11.01
C ALA A 175 -1.69 -11.24 12.06
N CYS A 176 -1.90 -12.34 12.77
CA CYS A 176 -2.86 -12.39 13.87
C CYS A 176 -2.62 -11.23 14.85
N TYR A 177 -3.72 -10.64 15.30
CA TYR A 177 -3.76 -9.53 16.27
C TYR A 177 -3.32 -8.15 15.76
N SER A 178 -2.62 -8.02 14.62
CA SER A 178 -2.07 -6.73 14.18
C SER A 178 -3.12 -5.67 13.85
N ALA A 179 -4.26 -6.07 13.29
CA ALA A 179 -5.36 -5.17 12.94
C ALA A 179 -6.42 -5.06 14.05
N GLY A 180 -6.10 -5.50 15.28
CA GLY A 180 -7.04 -5.57 16.40
C GLY A 180 -7.89 -6.84 16.43
N ASN A 181 -7.77 -7.71 15.41
CA ASN A 181 -8.46 -9.00 15.32
C ASN A 181 -7.95 -10.03 16.34
N GLY A 182 -8.64 -11.17 16.45
CA GLY A 182 -8.09 -12.39 17.07
C GLY A 182 -7.51 -13.34 16.02
N GLU A 183 -7.15 -14.55 16.44
CA GLU A 183 -6.92 -15.66 15.53
C GLU A 183 -8.20 -16.05 14.78
N ASP A 184 -8.05 -16.76 13.66
CA ASP A 184 -9.20 -17.27 12.93
C ASP A 184 -10.04 -18.21 13.81
N GLY A 185 -11.36 -18.02 13.77
CA GLY A 185 -12.30 -18.71 14.65
C GLY A 185 -12.42 -18.13 16.07
N SER A 186 -11.56 -17.19 16.47
CA SER A 186 -11.70 -16.52 17.77
C SER A 186 -12.89 -15.56 17.81
N PRO A 187 -13.50 -15.33 18.98
CA PRO A 187 -14.52 -14.30 19.16
C PRO A 187 -14.01 -12.91 18.78
N ILE A 188 -14.93 -12.05 18.31
CA ILE A 188 -14.64 -10.63 18.09
C ILE A 188 -14.26 -10.00 19.44
N PRO A 189 -13.07 -9.40 19.57
CA PRO A 189 -12.65 -8.81 20.83
C PRO A 189 -13.47 -7.57 21.19
N SER A 190 -13.38 -7.12 22.44
CA SER A 190 -13.88 -5.80 22.81
C SER A 190 -13.09 -4.70 22.08
N GLN A 191 -13.68 -3.51 21.96
CA GLN A 191 -13.01 -2.35 21.37
C GLN A 191 -11.73 -1.97 22.12
N SER A 192 -11.73 -2.01 23.45
CA SER A 192 -10.54 -1.72 24.25
C SER A 192 -9.39 -2.71 23.98
N VAL A 193 -9.71 -4.00 23.78
CA VAL A 193 -8.70 -5.01 23.42
C VAL A 193 -8.18 -4.78 22.00
N ALA A 194 -9.05 -4.47 21.04
CA ALA A 194 -8.66 -4.21 19.66
C ALA A 194 -7.75 -2.99 19.54
N ILE A 195 -8.09 -1.87 20.20
CA ILE A 195 -7.26 -0.67 20.27
C ILE A 195 -5.88 -1.03 20.84
N LYS A 196 -5.84 -1.75 21.98
CA LYS A 196 -4.58 -2.13 22.62
C LYS A 196 -3.70 -3.03 21.73
N ARG A 197 -4.31 -3.92 20.95
CA ARG A 197 -3.61 -4.78 19.98
C ARG A 197 -2.95 -3.98 18.87
N VAL A 198 -3.73 -3.10 18.22
CA VAL A 198 -3.24 -2.23 17.15
C VAL A 198 -2.09 -1.36 17.66
N ASP A 199 -2.27 -0.75 18.83
CA ASP A 199 -1.27 0.14 19.43
C ASP A 199 0.04 -0.60 19.75
N ASN A 200 -0.04 -1.77 20.39
CA ASN A 200 1.14 -2.57 20.71
C ASN A 200 1.88 -3.03 19.45
N PHE A 201 1.15 -3.52 18.44
CA PHE A 201 1.77 -4.06 17.22
C PHE A 201 2.51 -2.97 16.44
N ALA A 202 1.95 -1.76 16.36
CA ALA A 202 2.56 -0.65 15.64
C ALA A 202 3.75 -0.03 16.39
N ALA A 203 3.74 -0.04 17.72
CA ALA A 203 4.65 0.74 18.57
C ALA A 203 6.15 0.59 18.24
N ALA A 204 6.60 -0.64 17.97
CA ALA A 204 8.01 -0.89 17.69
C ALA A 204 8.46 -0.30 16.34
N PHE A 205 7.60 -0.33 15.33
CA PHE A 205 7.88 0.23 14.01
C PHE A 205 7.85 1.75 14.03
N LEU A 206 6.89 2.33 14.77
CA LEU A 206 6.74 3.77 14.95
C LEU A 206 7.78 4.40 15.89
N HIS A 207 8.68 3.59 16.44
CA HIS A 207 9.76 4.12 17.28
C HIS A 207 10.67 5.03 16.44
N PRO A 208 11.11 6.20 16.92
CA PRO A 208 11.95 7.13 16.16
C PRO A 208 13.22 6.49 15.59
N ASP A 209 13.89 5.63 16.37
CA ASP A 209 15.06 4.90 15.88
C ASP A 209 14.77 3.89 14.76
N VAL A 210 13.51 3.52 14.51
CA VAL A 210 13.12 2.60 13.42
C VAL A 210 12.68 3.39 12.20
N GLY A 211 11.92 4.48 12.37
CA GLY A 211 11.63 5.45 11.31
C GLY A 211 10.28 5.30 10.59
N ALA A 212 9.41 4.35 10.97
CA ALA A 212 8.09 4.30 10.33
C ALA A 212 7.23 5.49 10.80
N GLY A 213 6.70 6.27 9.85
CA GLY A 213 5.70 7.29 10.13
C GLY A 213 4.30 6.71 10.28
N VAL A 214 4.03 5.60 9.58
CA VAL A 214 2.72 4.92 9.57
C VAL A 214 2.84 3.40 9.49
N VAL A 215 1.99 2.70 10.25
CA VAL A 215 1.79 1.25 10.18
C VAL A 215 0.33 0.96 9.82
N MET A 216 0.11 0.28 8.69
CA MET A 216 -1.19 -0.22 8.27
C MET A 216 -1.26 -1.73 8.48
N ALA A 217 -2.32 -2.23 9.10
CA ALA A 217 -2.51 -3.64 9.39
C ALA A 217 -3.82 -4.14 8.79
N TYR A 218 -3.79 -5.31 8.16
CA TYR A 218 -4.92 -5.93 7.47
C TYR A 218 -5.00 -7.41 7.83
N ARG A 219 -6.15 -7.85 8.32
CA ARG A 219 -6.41 -9.27 8.64
C ARG A 219 -6.35 -10.16 7.39
N THR A 220 -6.72 -9.63 6.23
CA THR A 220 -6.79 -10.34 4.95
C THR A 220 -6.13 -9.53 3.84
N LYS A 221 -5.93 -10.16 2.68
CA LYS A 221 -5.61 -9.45 1.44
C LYS A 221 -6.53 -8.26 1.23
N GLN A 222 -5.95 -7.17 0.71
CA GLN A 222 -6.68 -6.02 0.19
C GLN A 222 -6.64 -6.02 -1.33
N TRP A 223 -7.72 -5.57 -1.97
CA TRP A 223 -7.79 -5.39 -3.43
C TRP A 223 -7.59 -3.90 -3.77
N ILE A 224 -6.53 -3.35 -3.17
CA ILE A 224 -6.07 -1.97 -3.30
C ILE A 224 -4.63 -2.05 -3.79
N ASP A 225 -4.30 -1.25 -4.80
CA ASP A 225 -2.91 -1.02 -5.21
C ASP A 225 -2.29 0.05 -4.30
N PHE A 226 -1.80 -0.37 -3.14
CA PHE A 226 -1.15 0.55 -2.20
C PHE A 226 0.10 1.21 -2.78
N PRO A 227 1.00 0.48 -3.49
CA PRO A 227 2.16 1.13 -4.09
C PRO A 227 1.79 2.25 -5.05
N ALA A 228 0.81 2.05 -5.95
CA ALA A 228 0.33 3.13 -6.82
C ALA A 228 -0.35 4.25 -6.01
N GLY A 229 -1.16 3.91 -5.01
CA GLY A 229 -1.86 4.86 -4.15
C GLY A 229 -0.93 5.79 -3.37
N LEU A 230 0.22 5.27 -2.91
CA LEU A 230 1.28 6.04 -2.23
C LEU A 230 2.04 6.97 -3.20
N MET A 231 2.06 6.65 -4.49
CA MET A 231 2.69 7.50 -5.51
C MET A 231 1.77 8.64 -6.01
N LEU A 232 0.48 8.64 -5.66
CA LEU A 232 -0.42 9.76 -5.96
C LEU A 232 -0.10 10.96 -5.06
N PRO A 233 -0.04 12.20 -5.58
CA PRO A 233 0.23 13.40 -4.77
C PRO A 233 -0.99 13.85 -3.95
N GLY A 234 -0.73 14.64 -2.90
CA GLY A 234 -1.74 15.37 -2.14
C GLY A 234 -2.66 14.53 -1.26
N ARG A 235 -2.38 13.25 -1.05
CA ARG A 235 -3.17 12.38 -0.16
C ARG A 235 -2.53 12.30 1.21
N THR A 236 -3.33 12.28 2.26
CA THR A 236 -2.86 11.88 3.59
C THR A 236 -2.80 10.36 3.71
N MET A 237 -2.04 9.83 4.67
CA MET A 237 -2.00 8.39 4.94
C MET A 237 -3.37 7.87 5.41
N ASP A 238 -4.17 8.70 6.06
CA ASP A 238 -5.57 8.37 6.36
C ASP A 238 -6.42 8.25 5.08
N ASP A 239 -6.23 9.12 4.10
CA ASP A 239 -6.90 9.00 2.80
C ASP A 239 -6.50 7.72 2.09
N VAL A 240 -5.20 7.36 2.12
CA VAL A 240 -4.69 6.10 1.54
C VAL A 240 -5.34 4.90 2.24
N PHE A 241 -5.42 4.90 3.58
CA PHE A 241 -6.08 3.84 4.34
C PHE A 241 -7.58 3.70 4.00
N ARG A 242 -8.26 4.84 3.79
CA ARG A 242 -9.68 4.93 3.40
C ARG A 242 -9.95 4.66 1.92
N THR A 243 -8.97 4.14 1.17
CA THR A 243 -9.19 3.78 -0.24
C THR A 243 -10.24 2.65 -0.35
N PRO A 244 -11.32 2.83 -1.13
CA PRO A 244 -12.29 1.78 -1.36
C PRO A 244 -11.70 0.65 -2.22
N SER A 245 -12.30 -0.53 -2.14
CA SER A 245 -11.85 -1.68 -2.92
C SER A 245 -12.24 -1.58 -4.39
N SER A 246 -11.38 -2.10 -5.28
CA SER A 246 -11.79 -2.43 -6.66
C SER A 246 -12.77 -3.62 -6.73
N LYS A 247 -12.92 -4.39 -5.65
CA LYS A 247 -13.86 -5.52 -5.52
C LYS A 247 -14.79 -5.34 -4.31
N PRO A 248 -15.76 -4.41 -4.39
CA PRO A 248 -16.61 -4.04 -3.25
C PRO A 248 -17.53 -5.18 -2.76
N SER A 249 -17.75 -6.22 -3.57
CA SER A 249 -18.53 -7.40 -3.16
C SER A 249 -17.87 -8.22 -2.05
N TRP A 250 -16.57 -8.02 -1.82
CA TRP A 250 -15.84 -8.61 -0.71
C TRP A 250 -15.63 -7.55 0.36
N SER A 251 -16.44 -7.60 1.41
CA SER A 251 -16.56 -6.55 2.43
C SER A 251 -15.30 -6.27 3.27
N MET A 252 -14.23 -7.05 3.11
CA MET A 252 -12.93 -6.81 3.76
C MET A 252 -11.84 -6.31 2.80
N SER A 253 -12.17 -6.07 1.52
CA SER A 253 -11.20 -5.85 0.43
C SER A 253 -10.79 -4.40 0.22
N GLY A 254 -11.33 -3.48 1.01
CA GLY A 254 -11.11 -2.04 0.96
C GLY A 254 -11.80 -1.34 2.13
N TRP A 255 -11.79 -0.01 2.15
CA TRP A 255 -12.43 0.77 3.21
C TRP A 255 -13.93 0.52 3.25
N ILE A 256 -14.42 0.20 4.45
CA ILE A 256 -15.82 -0.10 4.74
C ILE A 256 -16.52 1.18 5.18
N GLY A 257 -15.89 1.96 6.06
CA GLY A 257 -16.35 3.31 6.45
C GLY A 257 -17.67 3.34 7.19
N THR A 258 -18.07 2.22 7.81
CA THR A 258 -19.35 2.12 8.52
C THR A 258 -19.21 2.31 10.03
N ASN A 259 -18.04 1.99 10.60
CA ASN A 259 -17.80 2.03 12.04
C ASN A 259 -16.33 2.36 12.34
N ASP A 260 -15.89 3.55 11.90
CA ASP A 260 -14.54 4.01 12.16
C ASP A 260 -14.35 4.35 13.64
N ILE A 261 -13.23 3.92 14.20
CA ILE A 261 -12.84 4.15 15.60
C ILE A 261 -11.50 4.86 15.61
N PHE A 262 -11.45 6.00 16.29
CA PHE A 262 -10.22 6.76 16.50
C PHE A 262 -9.80 6.70 17.96
N ALA A 263 -8.50 6.60 18.19
CA ALA A 263 -7.89 6.69 19.51
C ALA A 263 -6.49 7.29 19.40
N ASP A 264 -6.00 7.92 20.46
CA ASP A 264 -4.59 8.30 20.54
C ASP A 264 -3.77 7.09 21.01
N SER A 265 -2.57 6.94 20.47
CA SER A 265 -1.65 5.91 20.91
C SER A 265 -1.17 6.21 22.34
N VAL A 266 -1.17 5.19 23.19
CA VAL A 266 -0.55 5.28 24.53
C VAL A 266 0.87 4.71 24.54
N ARG A 267 1.29 4.09 23.43
CA ARG A 267 2.63 3.51 23.24
C ARG A 267 3.59 4.45 22.52
N THR A 268 3.08 5.31 21.64
CA THR A 268 3.86 6.22 20.80
C THR A 268 3.26 7.62 20.87
N SER A 269 3.98 8.55 21.50
CA SER A 269 3.54 9.94 21.64
C SER A 269 3.26 10.58 20.28
N GLY A 270 2.11 11.24 20.14
CA GLY A 270 1.71 11.94 18.91
C GLY A 270 1.13 11.04 17.81
N ALA A 271 1.24 9.71 17.93
CA ALA A 271 0.61 8.79 16.99
C ALA A 271 -0.89 8.67 17.26
N ARG A 272 -1.68 8.54 16.19
CA ARG A 272 -3.13 8.28 16.25
C ARG A 272 -3.44 6.94 15.60
N LEU A 273 -4.50 6.31 16.08
CA LEU A 273 -5.01 5.03 15.61
C LEU A 273 -6.35 5.28 14.90
N HIS A 274 -6.56 4.61 13.77
CA HIS A 274 -7.83 4.55 13.07
C HIS A 274 -8.12 3.09 12.72
N LEU A 275 -9.18 2.53 13.30
CA LEU A 275 -9.66 1.17 13.04
C LEU A 275 -10.95 1.24 12.23
N ASP A 276 -11.04 0.46 11.16
CA ASP A 276 -12.24 0.33 10.33
C ASP A 276 -12.92 -1.01 10.67
N LYS A 277 -13.94 -0.95 11.53
CA LYS A 277 -14.59 -2.14 12.08
C LYS A 277 -15.65 -2.66 11.12
N HIS A 278 -15.47 -3.90 10.66
CA HIS A 278 -16.47 -4.63 9.91
C HIS A 278 -17.70 -4.96 10.78
N PRO A 279 -18.94 -4.72 10.32
CA PRO A 279 -20.16 -4.96 11.10
C PRO A 279 -20.30 -6.37 11.67
N THR A 280 -19.95 -7.40 10.88
CA THR A 280 -20.06 -8.81 11.28
C THR A 280 -18.76 -9.52 11.60
N LEU A 281 -17.61 -9.05 11.08
CA LEU A 281 -16.31 -9.73 11.21
C LEU A 281 -15.39 -9.05 12.22
N GLY A 282 -15.84 -7.93 12.79
CA GLY A 282 -15.09 -7.15 13.78
C GLY A 282 -13.94 -6.39 13.15
N TYR A 283 -12.82 -6.33 13.85
CA TYR A 283 -11.65 -5.57 13.42
C TYR A 283 -10.89 -6.34 12.35
N SER A 284 -10.62 -5.70 11.23
CA SER A 284 -9.97 -6.32 10.08
C SER A 284 -8.93 -5.44 9.42
N ARG A 285 -8.90 -4.15 9.79
CA ARG A 285 -8.06 -3.13 9.21
C ARG A 285 -7.84 -2.01 10.22
N ALA A 286 -6.60 -1.59 10.34
CA ALA A 286 -6.24 -0.45 11.16
C ALA A 286 -5.04 0.29 10.57
N VAL A 287 -4.92 1.57 10.87
CA VAL A 287 -3.73 2.38 10.61
C VAL A 287 -3.33 3.11 11.89
N SER A 288 -2.02 3.19 12.13
CA SER A 288 -1.42 3.81 13.31
C SER A 288 -0.27 4.72 12.88
N GLY A 289 -0.11 5.87 13.54
CA GLY A 289 1.02 6.79 13.31
C GLY A 289 0.57 8.20 12.98
N SER A 290 1.32 8.88 12.11
CA SER A 290 0.98 10.21 11.60
C SER A 290 -0.07 10.11 10.50
N LEU A 291 -1.35 10.13 10.87
CA LEU A 291 -2.47 10.01 9.92
C LEU A 291 -2.48 11.17 8.89
N GLY A 292 -1.96 12.33 9.27
CA GLY A 292 -1.83 13.50 8.41
C GLY A 292 -0.56 13.53 7.55
N LEU A 293 0.36 12.55 7.71
CA LEU A 293 1.52 12.41 6.82
C LEU A 293 1.01 12.36 5.38
N THR A 294 1.61 13.18 4.50
CA THR A 294 1.20 13.20 3.10
C THR A 294 2.03 12.21 2.28
N THR A 295 1.46 11.70 1.20
CA THR A 295 2.19 10.90 0.21
C THR A 295 3.33 11.69 -0.45
N ASP A 296 3.22 13.01 -0.48
CA ASP A 296 4.30 13.91 -0.91
C ASP A 296 5.48 13.90 0.06
N ALA A 297 5.24 14.05 1.36
CA ALA A 297 6.29 13.99 2.38
C ALA A 297 6.93 12.60 2.45
N TRP A 298 6.12 11.54 2.44
CA TRP A 298 6.60 10.15 2.41
C TRP A 298 7.56 9.87 1.24
N ARG A 299 7.27 10.39 0.04
CA ARG A 299 8.15 10.21 -1.13
C ARG A 299 9.48 10.94 -1.00
N LEU A 300 9.52 12.02 -0.24
CA LEU A 300 10.75 12.79 -0.01
C LEU A 300 11.62 12.13 1.08
N GLY A 301 11.01 11.39 2.01
CA GLY A 301 11.73 10.77 3.13
C GLY A 301 12.40 11.82 4.02
N GLU A 302 11.71 12.94 4.22
CA GLU A 302 12.11 14.09 5.06
C GLU A 302 11.60 13.96 6.49
#